data_AF-A0A955XM35-F1
#
_entry.id   AF-A0A955XM35-F1
#
_cell.length_a   1.000
_cell.length_b   1.000
_cell.length_c   1.000
_cell.angle_alpha   90.00
_cell.angle_beta   90.00
_cell.angle_gamma   90.00
#
_symmetry.space_group_name_H-M   'P 1'
#
loop_
_entity.id
_entity.type
_entity.pdbx_description
1 polymer ?
#
loop_
_entity_poly.entity_id
_entity_poly.type
_entity_poly.pdbx_seq_one_letter_code
_entity_poly.pdbx_strand_id
1 'polypeptide(L)'
;NRVTEGHDLHTMRRVRMTVPLLVAAALPWGAGCSDDDAEPGRAPVIEDARPAAARPGQRVTLVGRNFGLPGPLDRVTLGGADVAVESWADRALLVTVPALGPGVFDFVVRNGDRVSGPWPFEVRAAADAGPTVDLGVGDVAP
;
A
#
# COMPACT_ATOMS: atom_id res chain seq x y z
N ASN A 1 -25.30 19.45 42.86
CA ASN A 1 -25.80 19.95 41.57
C ASN A 1 -24.82 19.48 40.49
N ARG A 2 -25.26 18.50 39.67
CA ARG A 2 -24.76 17.93 38.39
C ARG A 2 -23.24 18.03 38.07
N VAL A 3 -22.56 17.06 37.45
CA VAL A 3 -22.91 16.28 36.25
C VAL A 3 -21.86 15.14 36.09
N THR A 4 -22.29 13.94 35.65
CA THR A 4 -21.67 13.02 34.63
C THR A 4 -20.18 12.64 34.71
N GLU A 5 -19.70 11.46 34.32
CA GLU A 5 -20.22 10.31 33.59
C GLU A 5 -19.23 9.16 33.82
N GLY A 6 -19.72 7.92 33.79
CA GLY A 6 -18.87 6.74 33.85
C GLY A 6 -18.20 6.45 32.51
N HIS A 7 -16.88 6.25 32.53
CA HIS A 7 -16.17 5.51 31.49
C HIS A 7 -15.76 4.16 32.07
N ASP A 8 -16.68 3.22 31.96
CA ASP A 8 -16.49 1.81 32.25
C ASP A 8 -15.54 1.18 31.21
N LEU A 9 -14.54 0.49 31.74
CA LEU A 9 -13.83 -0.68 31.23
C LEU A 9 -13.65 -0.84 29.71
N HIS A 10 -12.40 -0.73 29.27
CA HIS A 10 -11.75 -1.85 28.59
C HIS A 10 -10.50 -2.27 29.38
N THR A 11 -10.73 -3.20 30.31
CA THR A 11 -10.03 -4.49 30.37
C THR A 11 -8.52 -4.47 30.09
N MET A 12 -7.75 -4.37 31.17
CA MET A 12 -6.57 -5.17 31.49
C MET A 12 -5.64 -5.64 30.34
N ARG A 13 -4.43 -5.06 30.26
CA ARG A 13 -3.20 -5.87 30.43
C ARG A 13 -2.08 -5.02 31.04
N ARG A 14 -1.74 -5.37 32.29
CA ARG A 14 -0.71 -4.75 33.11
C ARG A 14 0.67 -5.03 32.52
N VAL A 15 1.49 -3.99 32.32
CA VAL A 15 2.92 -4.06 32.65
C VAL A 15 3.27 -2.75 33.36
N ARG A 16 3.26 -2.81 34.69
CA ARG A 16 3.95 -1.84 35.54
C ARG A 16 5.44 -2.11 35.38
N MET A 17 6.13 -1.33 34.57
CA MET A 17 7.59 -1.25 34.64
C MET A 17 7.95 0.14 35.14
N THR A 18 7.93 0.26 36.47
CA THR A 18 8.59 1.34 37.20
C THR A 18 10.10 1.16 37.02
N VAL A 19 10.74 2.04 36.26
CA VAL A 19 12.21 2.13 36.21
C VAL A 19 12.63 3.37 37.01
N PRO A 20 13.45 3.23 38.08
CA PRO A 20 13.83 4.35 38.92
C PRO A 20 15.06 5.12 38.39
N LEU A 21 14.90 6.45 38.39
CA LEU A 21 15.84 7.55 38.61
C LEU A 21 17.37 7.30 38.64
N LEU A 22 18.14 8.03 37.83
CA LEU A 22 19.45 8.57 38.23
C LEU A 22 19.66 9.99 37.68
N VAL A 23 20.03 10.88 38.60
CA VAL A 23 20.46 12.27 38.40
C VAL A 23 21.88 12.27 37.82
N ALA A 24 22.14 13.05 36.76
CA ALA A 24 23.48 13.43 36.36
C ALA A 24 23.51 14.88 35.84
N ALA A 25 24.57 15.58 36.23
CA ALA A 25 24.73 17.02 36.22
C ALA A 25 25.06 17.61 34.83
N ALA A 26 24.87 18.93 34.75
CA ALA A 26 25.07 19.79 33.59
C ALA A 26 26.45 19.66 32.93
N LEU A 27 26.44 19.52 31.59
CA LEU A 27 27.52 19.89 30.68
C LEU A 27 26.91 20.60 29.45
N PRO A 28 27.67 21.52 28.84
CA PRO A 28 27.17 22.70 28.14
C PRO A 28 26.80 22.42 26.69
N TRP A 29 25.97 23.30 26.14
CA TRP A 29 25.76 23.58 24.71
C TRP A 29 26.32 22.53 23.73
N GLY A 30 25.56 21.47 23.55
CA GLY A 30 25.63 20.66 22.34
C GLY A 30 24.30 20.85 21.62
N ALA A 31 24.32 21.54 20.49
CA ALA A 31 23.43 21.23 19.38
C ALA A 31 23.77 19.79 18.94
N GLY A 32 23.39 18.81 19.76
CA GLY A 32 23.29 17.43 19.34
C GLY A 32 22.00 17.33 18.56
N CYS A 33 22.04 17.73 17.30
CA CYS A 33 21.24 17.05 16.30
C CYS A 33 21.71 15.58 16.36
N SER A 34 21.12 14.79 17.25
CA SER A 34 21.02 13.36 17.03
C SER A 34 20.03 13.21 15.88
N ASP A 35 20.54 13.50 14.69
CA ASP A 35 20.04 12.99 13.43
C ASP A 35 20.36 11.49 13.47
N ASP A 36 19.55 10.78 14.25
CA ASP A 36 19.58 9.34 14.53
C ASP A 36 18.11 9.09 14.91
N ASP A 37 17.24 8.51 14.10
CA ASP A 37 17.46 7.30 13.33
C ASP A 37 16.32 7.15 12.30
N ALA A 38 16.30 8.01 11.29
CA ALA A 38 15.59 7.73 10.06
C ALA A 38 16.60 7.94 8.94
N GLU A 39 17.48 6.95 8.71
CA GLU A 39 18.13 6.85 7.41
C GLU A 39 17.05 7.11 6.38
N PRO A 40 17.19 8.08 5.45
CA PRO A 40 16.14 8.36 4.48
C PRO A 40 15.91 7.05 3.75
N GLY A 41 14.85 6.35 4.17
CA GLY A 41 14.55 5.00 3.71
C GLY A 41 14.59 5.10 2.21
N ARG A 42 15.42 4.28 1.57
CA ARG A 42 15.62 4.38 0.13
C ARG A 42 14.25 4.36 -0.52
N ALA A 43 14.02 5.26 -1.49
CA ALA A 43 12.76 5.26 -2.22
C ALA A 43 12.52 3.85 -2.78
N PRO A 44 11.26 3.36 -2.75
CA PRO A 44 10.94 2.08 -3.35
C PRO A 44 11.32 2.12 -4.83
N VAL A 45 11.96 1.07 -5.34
CA VAL A 45 12.34 0.99 -6.76
C VAL A 45 11.72 -0.26 -7.35
N ILE A 46 11.00 -0.08 -8.45
CA ILE A 46 10.50 -1.17 -9.28
C ILE A 46 11.63 -1.55 -10.24
N GLU A 47 12.01 -2.83 -10.23
CA GLU A 47 13.07 -3.35 -11.10
C GLU A 47 12.49 -4.16 -12.26
N ASP A 48 11.36 -4.82 -12.03
CA ASP A 48 10.74 -5.71 -13.01
C ASP A 48 9.26 -5.96 -12.67
N ALA A 49 8.43 -6.26 -13.67
CA ALA A 49 7.03 -6.62 -13.49
C ALA A 49 6.70 -7.88 -14.28
N ARG A 50 6.12 -8.89 -13.62
CA ARG A 50 5.81 -10.20 -14.22
C ARG A 50 4.34 -10.55 -14.06
N PRO A 51 3.61 -10.80 -15.15
CA PRO A 51 4.01 -10.65 -16.56
C PRO A 51 4.26 -9.17 -16.94
N ALA A 52 5.06 -8.89 -17.98
CA ALA A 52 5.37 -7.53 -18.43
C ALA A 52 4.16 -6.79 -19.06
N ALA A 53 3.11 -7.54 -19.38
CA ALA A 53 1.83 -7.03 -19.82
C ALA A 53 0.72 -7.90 -19.24
N ALA A 54 -0.37 -7.28 -18.81
CA ALA A 54 -1.49 -7.98 -18.20
C ALA A 54 -2.82 -7.36 -18.63
N ARG A 55 -3.90 -8.11 -18.40
CA ARG A 55 -5.28 -7.64 -18.62
C ARG A 55 -5.86 -7.12 -17.31
N PRO A 56 -6.86 -6.23 -17.35
CA PRO A 56 -7.63 -5.88 -16.15
C PRO A 56 -8.16 -7.14 -15.45
N GLY A 57 -8.01 -7.20 -14.14
CA GLY A 57 -8.36 -8.34 -13.29
C GLY A 57 -7.29 -9.43 -13.20
N GLN A 58 -6.18 -9.34 -13.94
CA GLN A 58 -5.05 -10.25 -13.74
C GLN A 58 -4.11 -9.79 -12.63
N ARG A 59 -3.52 -10.78 -11.96
CA ARG A 59 -2.44 -10.57 -10.99
C ARG A 59 -1.11 -10.34 -11.68
N VAL A 60 -0.36 -9.37 -11.17
CA VAL A 60 0.99 -8.99 -11.60
C VAL A 60 1.89 -8.96 -10.38
N THR A 61 3.05 -9.59 -10.50
CA THR A 61 4.10 -9.54 -9.50
C THR A 61 5.06 -8.43 -9.87
N LEU A 62 5.07 -7.36 -9.07
CA LEU A 62 6.06 -6.29 -9.13
C LEU A 62 7.27 -6.71 -8.30
N VAL A 63 8.43 -6.79 -8.93
CA VAL A 63 9.71 -7.11 -8.29
C VAL A 63 10.52 -5.82 -8.16
N GLY A 64 11.15 -5.64 -7.01
CA GLY A 64 11.92 -4.45 -6.74
C GLY A 64 12.61 -4.49 -5.40
N ARG A 65 12.85 -3.31 -4.83
CA ARG A 65 13.61 -3.14 -3.60
C ARG A 65 13.13 -1.94 -2.81
N ASN A 66 13.31 -2.03 -1.49
CA ASN A 66 12.93 -0.99 -0.51
C ASN A 66 11.43 -0.68 -0.55
N PHE A 67 10.58 -1.66 -0.85
CA PHE A 67 9.14 -1.51 -0.66
C PHE A 67 8.79 -1.44 0.82
N GLY A 68 9.63 -2.01 1.69
CA GLY A 68 9.41 -2.00 3.13
C GLY A 68 8.21 -2.85 3.55
N LEU A 69 7.76 -2.64 4.79
CA LEU A 69 6.57 -3.28 5.34
C LEU A 69 5.31 -2.51 4.92
N PRO A 70 4.18 -3.20 4.71
CA PRO A 70 2.92 -2.53 4.41
C PRO A 70 2.48 -1.67 5.61
N GLY A 71 2.23 -0.40 5.34
CA GLY A 71 1.74 0.62 6.26
C GLY A 71 0.41 1.23 5.80
N PRO A 72 -0.22 2.06 6.64
CA PRO A 72 -1.55 2.63 6.37
C PRO A 72 -1.57 3.66 5.23
N LEU A 73 -0.41 4.16 4.82
CA LEU A 73 -0.24 5.18 3.77
C LEU A 73 0.24 4.59 2.44
N ASP A 74 0.43 3.27 2.39
CA ASP A 74 1.02 2.60 1.25
C ASP A 74 -0.02 2.38 0.16
N ARG A 75 0.38 2.67 -1.08
CA ARG A 75 -0.54 2.62 -2.21
C ARG A 75 0.24 2.31 -3.47
N VAL A 76 -0.33 1.45 -4.31
CA VAL A 76 0.18 1.23 -5.66
C VAL A 76 -0.82 1.86 -6.62
N THR A 77 -0.32 2.66 -7.54
CA THR A 77 -1.13 3.24 -8.60
C THR A 77 -0.59 2.84 -9.97
N LEU A 78 -1.48 2.75 -10.94
CA LEU A 78 -1.18 2.44 -12.34
C LEU A 78 -1.80 3.53 -13.22
N GLY A 79 -0.98 4.40 -13.79
CA GLY A 79 -1.45 5.55 -14.57
C GLY A 79 -2.35 6.50 -13.77
N GLY A 80 -2.19 6.55 -12.44
CA GLY A 80 -3.02 7.33 -11.52
C GLY A 80 -4.25 6.62 -10.96
N ALA A 81 -4.60 5.41 -11.45
CA ALA A 81 -5.66 4.60 -10.87
C ALA A 81 -5.15 3.77 -9.69
N ASP A 82 -5.96 3.63 -8.65
CA ASP A 82 -5.65 2.81 -7.47
C ASP A 82 -5.64 1.32 -7.83
N VAL A 83 -4.59 0.61 -7.41
CA VAL A 83 -4.38 -0.81 -7.69
C VAL A 83 -4.55 -1.60 -6.40
N ALA A 84 -5.34 -2.67 -6.45
CA ALA A 84 -5.49 -3.56 -5.32
C ALA A 84 -4.21 -4.39 -5.10
N VAL A 85 -3.61 -4.27 -3.93
CA VAL A 85 -2.45 -5.08 -3.52
C VAL A 85 -2.93 -6.31 -2.75
N GLU A 86 -2.68 -7.49 -3.29
CA GLU A 86 -3.01 -8.77 -2.64
C GLU A 86 -1.95 -9.19 -1.61
N SER A 87 -0.67 -8.91 -1.90
CA SER A 87 0.43 -9.24 -0.99
C SER A 87 1.54 -8.22 -1.11
N TRP A 88 2.08 -7.80 0.04
CA TRP A 88 3.16 -6.83 0.13
C TRP A 88 4.38 -7.46 0.80
N ALA A 89 5.52 -7.41 0.12
CA ALA A 89 6.81 -7.80 0.66
C ALA A 89 7.87 -6.77 0.28
N ASP A 90 8.99 -6.76 1.01
CA ASP A 90 10.10 -5.81 0.82
C ASP A 90 10.64 -5.76 -0.62
N ARG A 91 10.61 -6.91 -1.32
CA ARG A 91 11.14 -7.06 -2.69
C ARG A 91 10.12 -7.50 -3.74
N ALA A 92 8.89 -7.79 -3.33
CA ALA A 92 7.87 -8.30 -4.23
C ALA A 92 6.48 -7.85 -3.79
N LEU A 93 5.69 -7.32 -4.71
CA LEU A 93 4.28 -7.02 -4.49
C LEU A 93 3.45 -7.83 -5.46
N LEU A 94 2.43 -8.52 -4.95
CA LEU A 94 1.39 -9.12 -5.76
C LEU A 94 0.23 -8.15 -5.84
N VAL A 95 -0.06 -7.65 -7.04
CA VAL A 95 -1.11 -6.66 -7.29
C VAL A 95 -2.06 -7.13 -8.38
N THR A 96 -3.31 -6.68 -8.33
CA THR A 96 -4.32 -6.99 -9.35
C THR A 96 -4.57 -5.76 -10.20
N VAL A 97 -4.38 -5.90 -11.52
CA VAL A 97 -4.57 -4.79 -12.46
C VAL A 97 -6.03 -4.32 -12.42
N PRO A 98 -6.31 -3.02 -12.18
CA PRO A 98 -7.67 -2.50 -12.15
C PRO A 98 -8.31 -2.53 -13.55
N ALA A 99 -9.63 -2.30 -13.61
CA ALA A 99 -10.41 -2.24 -14.85
C ALA A 99 -10.07 -0.99 -15.70
N LEU A 100 -8.85 -0.95 -16.22
CA LEU A 100 -8.35 0.10 -17.12
C LEU A 100 -8.51 -0.32 -18.58
N GLY A 101 -8.59 0.69 -19.45
CA GLY A 101 -8.55 0.49 -20.90
C GLY A 101 -7.17 -0.02 -21.37
N PRO A 102 -7.08 -0.56 -22.60
CA PRO A 102 -5.81 -0.93 -23.19
C PRO A 102 -4.90 0.29 -23.37
N GLY A 103 -3.63 0.19 -22.97
CA GLY A 103 -2.68 1.28 -23.06
C GLY A 103 -1.40 1.04 -22.27
N VAL A 104 -0.45 1.98 -22.39
CA VAL A 104 0.75 2.00 -21.56
C VAL A 104 0.51 2.94 -20.39
N PHE A 105 0.70 2.43 -19.17
CA PHE A 105 0.50 3.15 -17.93
C PHE A 105 1.71 2.96 -17.02
N ASP A 106 2.03 3.97 -16.21
CA ASP A 106 3.15 3.90 -15.28
C ASP A 106 2.72 3.34 -13.93
N PHE A 107 3.40 2.29 -13.46
CA PHE A 107 3.31 1.84 -12.08
C PHE A 107 4.09 2.80 -11.18
N VAL A 108 3.43 3.21 -10.09
CA VAL A 108 4.00 4.03 -9.04
C VAL A 108 3.65 3.39 -7.70
N VAL A 109 4.67 3.01 -6.93
CA VAL A 109 4.53 2.47 -5.58
C VAL A 109 4.83 3.58 -4.60
N ARG A 110 3.91 3.81 -3.67
CA ARG A 110 4.06 4.74 -2.55
C ARG A 110 4.17 3.96 -1.25
N ASN A 111 5.20 4.23 -0.47
CA ASN A 111 5.40 3.71 0.87
C ASN A 111 5.53 4.90 1.84
N GLY A 112 4.44 5.26 2.53
CA GLY A 112 4.36 6.49 3.34
C GLY A 112 4.62 7.78 2.53
N ASP A 113 5.69 8.47 2.87
CA ASP A 113 6.16 9.70 2.21
C ASP A 113 7.10 9.44 1.02
N ARG A 114 7.40 8.17 0.74
CA ARG A 114 8.31 7.78 -0.36
C ARG A 114 7.51 7.30 -1.56
N VAL A 115 7.94 7.69 -2.75
CA VAL A 115 7.31 7.33 -4.02
C VAL A 115 8.38 6.72 -4.94
N SER A 116 8.03 5.65 -5.65
CA SER A 116 8.92 5.02 -6.63
C SER A 116 9.00 5.85 -7.91
N GLY A 117 10.03 5.58 -8.71
CA GLY A 117 10.04 6.04 -10.11
C GLY A 117 8.85 5.45 -10.89
N PRO A 118 8.40 6.13 -11.96
CA PRO A 118 7.39 5.59 -12.86
C PRO A 118 7.98 4.38 -13.61
N TRP A 119 7.26 3.26 -13.58
CA TRP A 119 7.61 2.05 -14.32
C TRP A 119 6.60 1.78 -15.44
N PRO A 120 6.98 1.85 -16.72
CA PRO A 120 6.04 1.68 -17.81
C PRO A 120 5.50 0.24 -17.87
N PHE A 121 4.19 0.10 -17.99
CA PHE A 121 3.50 -1.17 -18.03
C PHE A 121 2.40 -1.19 -19.09
N GLU A 122 2.34 -2.27 -19.86
CA GLU A 122 1.33 -2.45 -20.90
C GLU A 122 0.09 -3.15 -20.32
N VAL A 123 -1.02 -2.43 -20.27
CA VAL A 123 -2.34 -3.02 -20.05
C VAL A 123 -2.89 -3.44 -21.40
N ARG A 124 -3.09 -4.74 -21.59
CA ARG A 124 -3.74 -5.29 -22.78
C ARG A 124 -5.26 -5.17 -22.64
N ALA A 125 -5.93 -5.10 -23.79
CA ALA A 125 -7.38 -5.16 -23.81
C ALA A 125 -7.84 -6.39 -23.01
N ALA A 126 -8.82 -6.17 -22.11
CA ALA A 126 -9.62 -7.27 -21.63
C ALA A 126 -10.08 -8.02 -22.89
N ALA A 127 -9.74 -9.30 -23.05
CA ALA A 127 -10.51 -10.08 -24.00
C ALA A 127 -11.93 -10.01 -23.46
N ASP A 128 -12.84 -9.45 -24.26
CA ASP A 128 -14.25 -9.32 -23.96
C ASP A 128 -14.66 -10.40 -22.95
N ALA A 129 -14.87 -9.99 -21.70
CA ALA A 129 -15.89 -10.64 -20.93
C ALA A 129 -17.13 -10.35 -21.78
N GLY A 130 -17.44 -11.29 -22.69
CA GLY A 130 -18.47 -11.11 -23.68
C GLY A 130 -19.70 -10.58 -22.97
N PRO A 131 -20.51 -9.71 -23.61
CA PRO A 131 -21.78 -9.37 -23.02
C PRO A 131 -22.42 -10.70 -22.63
N THR A 132 -22.72 -10.90 -21.34
CA THR A 132 -23.57 -12.02 -20.95
C THR A 132 -24.86 -11.73 -21.69
N VAL A 133 -25.00 -12.33 -22.87
CA VAL A 133 -26.24 -12.36 -23.60
C VAL A 133 -27.10 -13.26 -22.72
N ASP A 134 -27.82 -12.64 -21.79
CA ASP A 134 -28.96 -13.27 -21.16
C ASP A 134 -29.96 -13.50 -22.29
N LEU A 135 -29.81 -14.65 -22.96
CA LEU A 135 -30.82 -15.18 -23.86
C LEU A 135 -31.96 -15.72 -22.98
N GLY A 136 -32.63 -14.82 -22.28
CA GLY A 136 -33.95 -15.04 -21.71
C GLY A 136 -34.95 -15.16 -22.86
N VAL A 137 -34.93 -16.30 -23.54
CA VAL A 137 -35.96 -16.73 -24.48
C VAL A 137 -37.31 -16.77 -23.74
N GLY A 138 -38.26 -15.98 -24.23
CA GLY A 138 -39.62 -15.97 -23.72
C GLY A 138 -40.59 -15.17 -24.59
N ASP A 139 -40.29 -14.96 -25.87
CA ASP A 139 -41.33 -14.60 -26.85
C ASP A 139 -41.99 -15.91 -27.31
N VAL A 140 -43.15 -16.21 -26.73
CA VAL A 140 -44.12 -17.14 -27.30
C VAL A 140 -45.32 -16.33 -27.73
N ALA A 141 -45.31 -15.90 -29.00
CA ALA A 141 -46.49 -15.47 -29.73
C ALA A 141 -47.07 -16.66 -30.53
N PRO A 142 -48.31 -16.59 -31.06
CA PRO A 142 -49.40 -15.62 -30.83
C PRO A 142 -50.57 -16.15 -29.98
#